data_AF-A0A345E321-F1
#
_entry.id   AF-A0A345E321-F1
#
_cell.length_a   1.000
_cell.length_b   1.000
_cell.length_c   1.000
_cell.angle_alpha   90.00
_cell.angle_beta   90.00
_cell.angle_gamma   90.00
#
_symmetry.space_group_name_H-M   'P 1'
#
loop_
_entity.id
_entity.type
_entity.pdbx_description
1 polymer ?
#
loop_
_entity_poly.entity_id
_entity_poly.type
_entity_poly.pdbx_seq_one_letter_code
_entity_poly.pdbx_strand_id
1 'polypeptide(L)'
;MTDDFELTRRKALAALGTIGVASAGAGLGTSAYFSDQETFQNNQLTAGELDMKVSWAEHYSDWSADEAEFARMEDGELVVDDREGFMNATLEEQFPDDETRQAIETGDADPCEVLADVPDDLDGPVINIEDVKPGDFGEVTFDFALCDNPGYVWLNGSLRDASENGLTEPEADDPDEQDGVVELLDEIRVTVWYDDGDNVLEDPETIVTDREFEPNPISASIAVSGDDRIVTQGTLREVLTQLSIGNGIPLDANPTSDGRDCYTNSPTIHYIGFLWELPVDHANEIQSDSATFDLGFYTEQCRHNDGVGLATDLEAYYPLDGTANVGDVSGNGYDATTVGDVSYASGKVGQAASFDGDGDYVDLGPNFQFDDTQPFSVVGWFNRDGVSGFNDRLLGFDTVNSWGLLFDGGYIDGGQDLVFRYGGTNLASGVGAAFGDWTHFAVTHDGNGGLSLYIDGTEAASATGASWSSPSQSFILGNTKRWVDRDDEWFDGRIDDVRIYSRALSASEVQSLYDSA
;
A
#
# COMPACT_ATOMS: atom_id res chain seq x y z
N MET A 1 17.08 72.33 -11.33
CA MET A 1 15.94 73.16 -11.78
C MET A 1 15.24 72.30 -12.81
N THR A 2 14.02 71.91 -12.48
CA THR A 2 13.11 71.11 -13.30
C THR A 2 13.01 71.66 -14.71
N ASP A 3 13.11 70.81 -15.72
CA ASP A 3 12.49 71.04 -17.03
C ASP A 3 12.05 69.69 -17.58
N ASP A 4 10.81 69.33 -17.24
CA ASP A 4 9.97 68.47 -18.08
C ASP A 4 9.57 69.27 -19.31
N PHE A 5 9.65 68.66 -20.50
CA PHE A 5 8.79 69.04 -21.62
C PHE A 5 8.29 67.79 -22.35
N GLU A 6 6.99 67.61 -22.20
CA GLU A 6 6.12 66.64 -22.84
C GLU A 6 5.96 66.86 -24.37
N LEU A 7 5.76 65.73 -25.08
CA LEU A 7 4.75 65.49 -26.14
C LEU A 7 4.72 66.46 -27.35
N THR A 8 4.74 66.06 -28.63
CA THR A 8 3.78 65.13 -29.25
C THR A 8 3.82 65.16 -30.80
N ARG A 9 3.25 64.08 -31.41
CA ARG A 9 2.45 64.02 -32.66
C ARG A 9 3.23 64.09 -33.99
N ARG A 10 2.92 63.33 -35.05
CA ARG A 10 1.82 62.40 -35.39
C ARG A 10 2.21 61.69 -36.71
N LYS A 11 1.77 60.42 -36.87
CA LYS A 11 1.00 59.81 -38.00
C LYS A 11 1.27 60.38 -39.42
N ALA A 12 1.39 59.63 -40.51
CA ALA A 12 0.62 58.46 -40.92
C ALA A 12 1.20 57.85 -42.23
N LEU A 13 1.06 56.52 -42.37
CA LEU A 13 0.61 55.73 -43.53
C LEU A 13 0.82 56.20 -45.00
N ALA A 14 1.26 55.21 -45.78
CA ALA A 14 0.71 54.74 -47.06
C ALA A 14 1.40 55.11 -48.40
N ALA A 15 1.52 54.02 -49.18
CA ALA A 15 1.38 53.89 -50.63
C ALA A 15 2.61 54.17 -51.53
N LEU A 16 3.12 53.05 -52.07
CA LEU A 16 3.41 52.78 -53.49
C LEU A 16 4.09 53.89 -54.32
N GLY A 17 5.29 53.58 -54.82
CA GLY A 17 5.89 54.38 -55.89
C GLY A 17 7.22 53.81 -56.38
N THR A 18 7.16 53.10 -57.50
CA THR A 18 8.21 52.54 -58.34
C THR A 18 9.36 53.50 -58.76
N ILE A 19 10.47 52.90 -59.24
CA ILE A 19 11.59 53.41 -60.09
C ILE A 19 12.81 53.96 -59.29
N GLY A 20 14.08 53.59 -59.51
CA GLY A 20 14.73 52.68 -60.47
C GLY A 20 16.28 52.72 -60.39
N VAL A 21 16.91 51.59 -60.75
CA VAL A 21 18.13 51.34 -61.56
C VAL A 21 19.50 52.03 -61.28
N ALA A 22 20.54 51.15 -61.22
CA ALA A 22 21.98 51.29 -61.56
C ALA A 22 22.92 52.02 -60.55
N SER A 23 24.19 51.67 -60.33
CA SER A 23 25.19 50.90 -61.11
C SER A 23 26.36 50.42 -60.23
N ALA A 24 27.10 49.46 -60.78
CA ALA A 24 28.25 48.69 -60.29
C ALA A 24 29.52 49.44 -59.84
N GLY A 25 30.36 48.77 -59.02
CA GLY A 25 31.82 48.91 -59.10
C GLY A 25 32.62 48.82 -57.77
N ALA A 26 33.34 47.70 -57.61
CA ALA A 26 34.64 47.54 -56.93
C ALA A 26 34.81 47.76 -55.41
N GLY A 27 35.24 46.70 -54.70
CA GLY A 27 35.85 46.78 -53.37
C GLY A 27 36.03 45.41 -52.70
N LEU A 28 37.13 44.71 -53.02
CA LEU A 28 37.55 43.51 -52.29
C LEU A 28 38.20 43.92 -50.95
N GLY A 29 37.67 43.39 -49.85
CA GLY A 29 38.44 43.15 -48.62
C GLY A 29 38.12 44.01 -47.40
N THR A 30 36.95 43.81 -46.79
CA THR A 30 36.82 43.86 -45.32
C THR A 30 36.23 42.53 -44.88
N SER A 31 36.95 41.80 -44.02
CA SER A 31 36.43 40.60 -43.37
C SER A 31 35.27 41.02 -42.48
N ALA A 32 34.03 40.73 -42.88
CA ALA A 32 32.89 40.82 -42.00
C ALA A 32 32.87 39.57 -41.12
N TYR A 33 33.08 39.77 -39.82
CA TYR A 33 32.86 38.75 -38.82
C TYR A 33 31.34 38.62 -38.66
N PHE A 34 30.73 37.68 -39.38
CA PHE A 34 29.33 37.34 -39.17
C PHE A 34 29.26 36.40 -37.97
N SER A 35 29.05 36.96 -36.78
CA SER A 35 28.60 36.21 -35.60
C SER A 35 27.19 36.66 -35.30
N ASP A 36 26.24 35.76 -35.44
CA ASP A 36 24.90 35.90 -34.89
C ASP A 36 24.84 35.08 -33.61
N GLN A 37 24.28 35.65 -32.55
CA GLN A 37 24.14 35.01 -31.25
C GLN A 37 22.69 35.11 -30.86
N GLU A 38 21.96 34.02 -31.07
CA GLU A 38 20.57 33.90 -30.66
C GLU A 38 20.54 33.47 -29.19
N THR A 39 19.79 34.21 -28.37
CA THR A 39 19.54 33.88 -26.97
C THR A 39 18.07 33.53 -26.80
N PHE A 40 17.77 32.34 -26.30
CA PHE A 40 16.45 32.03 -25.80
C PHE A 40 16.31 32.67 -24.42
N GLN A 41 15.59 33.79 -24.34
CA GLN A 41 15.28 34.45 -23.08
C GLN A 41 14.00 33.83 -22.50
N ASN A 42 13.89 33.75 -21.17
CA ASN A 42 12.75 33.15 -20.46
C ASN A 42 12.59 31.63 -20.64
N ASN A 43 13.69 30.87 -20.77
CA ASN A 43 13.61 29.42 -20.63
C ASN A 43 13.23 29.09 -19.19
N GLN A 44 12.08 28.44 -19.01
CA GLN A 44 11.60 27.97 -17.73
C GLN A 44 11.38 26.46 -17.82
N LEU A 45 11.83 25.75 -16.78
CA LEU A 45 11.46 24.37 -16.53
C LEU A 45 10.61 24.39 -15.26
N THR A 46 9.37 23.91 -15.36
CA THR A 46 8.46 23.73 -14.23
C THR A 46 8.16 22.24 -14.14
N ALA A 47 8.22 21.67 -12.93
CA ALA A 47 7.80 20.29 -12.71
C ALA A 47 6.30 20.16 -12.98
N GLY A 48 5.86 18.98 -13.45
CA GLY A 48 4.42 18.69 -13.53
C GLY A 48 3.84 18.42 -12.15
N GLU A 49 2.53 18.55 -12.03
CA GLU A 49 1.74 18.14 -10.87
C GLU A 49 0.93 16.88 -11.26
N LEU A 50 0.55 16.09 -10.26
CA LEU A 50 -0.35 14.96 -10.40
C LEU A 50 -1.30 15.02 -9.22
N ASP A 51 -2.53 15.41 -9.50
CA ASP A 51 -3.61 15.46 -8.53
C ASP A 51 -4.69 14.43 -8.88
N MET A 52 -5.28 13.84 -7.85
CA MET A 52 -6.39 12.90 -7.94
C MET A 52 -7.51 13.40 -7.05
N LYS A 53 -8.73 13.45 -7.59
CA LYS A 53 -9.94 13.69 -6.81
C LYS A 53 -10.79 12.42 -6.78
N VAL A 54 -11.50 12.24 -5.68
CA VAL A 54 -12.27 11.02 -5.40
C VAL A 54 -13.67 11.40 -4.95
N SER A 55 -14.59 10.48 -5.18
CA SER A 55 -15.98 10.50 -4.76
C SER A 55 -16.43 9.10 -4.41
N TRP A 56 -17.61 8.99 -3.81
CA TRP A 56 -18.15 7.70 -3.44
C TRP A 56 -19.68 7.70 -3.43
N ALA A 57 -20.25 6.52 -3.67
CA ALA A 57 -21.61 6.17 -3.33
C ALA A 57 -21.60 4.87 -2.51
N GLU A 58 -22.10 4.95 -1.29
CA GLU A 58 -22.28 3.82 -0.39
C GLU A 58 -23.74 3.36 -0.43
N HIS A 59 -23.93 2.06 -0.63
CA HIS A 59 -25.19 1.36 -0.49
C HIS A 59 -25.11 0.39 0.68
N TYR A 60 -26.07 0.45 1.60
CA TYR A 60 -26.14 -0.45 2.76
C TYR A 60 -27.54 -1.04 2.92
N SER A 61 -27.61 -2.38 2.99
CA SER A 61 -28.86 -3.09 3.23
C SER A 61 -29.22 -3.08 4.72
N ASP A 62 -30.41 -2.60 5.03
CA ASP A 62 -30.99 -2.67 6.38
C ASP A 62 -32.14 -3.69 6.49
N TRP A 63 -32.32 -4.51 5.44
CA TRP A 63 -33.40 -5.47 5.28
C TRP A 63 -34.79 -4.82 5.42
N SER A 64 -34.94 -3.59 4.93
CA SER A 64 -36.22 -2.90 4.90
C SER A 64 -37.31 -3.69 4.15
N ALA A 65 -38.56 -3.29 4.38
CA ALA A 65 -39.69 -3.89 3.67
C ALA A 65 -39.64 -3.65 2.15
N ASP A 66 -38.94 -2.59 1.71
CA ASP A 66 -38.78 -2.24 0.30
C ASP A 66 -37.71 -3.13 -0.35
N GLU A 67 -36.59 -3.36 0.34
CA GLU A 67 -35.55 -4.33 -0.06
C GLU A 67 -36.08 -5.76 -0.19
N ALA A 68 -36.94 -6.18 0.76
CA ALA A 68 -37.55 -7.51 0.78
C ALA A 68 -38.51 -7.79 -0.40
N GLU A 69 -38.83 -6.78 -1.24
CA GLU A 69 -39.54 -6.99 -2.49
C GLU A 69 -38.64 -7.58 -3.59
N PHE A 70 -37.32 -7.36 -3.49
CA PHE A 70 -36.33 -7.71 -4.52
C PHE A 70 -35.35 -8.78 -4.08
N ALA A 71 -35.11 -8.93 -2.79
CA ALA A 71 -34.23 -9.96 -2.24
C ALA A 71 -34.88 -10.78 -1.14
N ARG A 72 -34.41 -12.03 -1.01
CA ARG A 72 -34.82 -12.94 0.05
C ARG A 72 -33.66 -13.85 0.44
N MET A 73 -33.72 -14.37 1.66
CA MET A 73 -32.89 -15.50 2.05
C MET A 73 -33.50 -16.82 1.58
N GLU A 74 -32.73 -17.62 0.83
CA GLU A 74 -33.11 -18.97 0.40
C GLU A 74 -31.95 -19.93 0.66
N ASP A 75 -32.20 -21.00 1.41
CA ASP A 75 -31.20 -22.02 1.78
C ASP A 75 -29.90 -21.49 2.43
N GLY A 76 -29.96 -20.32 3.08
CA GLY A 76 -28.79 -19.70 3.70
C GLY A 76 -27.96 -18.84 2.75
N GLU A 77 -28.49 -18.49 1.59
CA GLU A 77 -27.86 -17.56 0.66
C GLU A 77 -28.81 -16.41 0.34
N LEU A 78 -28.22 -15.22 0.15
CA LEU A 78 -28.95 -14.06 -0.35
C LEU A 78 -29.31 -14.31 -1.81
N VAL A 79 -30.61 -14.41 -2.09
CA VAL A 79 -31.14 -14.50 -3.45
C VAL A 79 -31.78 -13.18 -3.81
N VAL A 80 -31.15 -12.47 -4.73
CA VAL A 80 -31.64 -11.21 -5.29
C VAL A 80 -32.31 -11.49 -6.64
N ASP A 81 -33.63 -11.29 -6.73
CA ASP A 81 -34.41 -11.50 -7.96
C ASP A 81 -34.17 -10.39 -8.99
N ASP A 82 -33.93 -9.17 -8.51
CA ASP A 82 -33.66 -7.97 -9.30
C ASP A 82 -32.60 -7.13 -8.58
N ARG A 83 -31.35 -7.21 -9.03
CA ARG A 83 -30.20 -6.56 -8.37
C ARG A 83 -30.31 -5.05 -8.41
N GLU A 84 -30.63 -4.48 -9.57
CA GLU A 84 -30.80 -3.04 -9.74
C GLU A 84 -31.95 -2.53 -8.86
N GLY A 85 -33.09 -3.22 -8.86
CA GLY A 85 -34.22 -2.88 -7.99
C GLY A 85 -33.86 -2.93 -6.50
N PHE A 86 -33.04 -3.90 -6.11
CA PHE A 86 -32.57 -4.08 -4.74
C PHE A 86 -31.58 -3.00 -4.30
N MET A 87 -30.56 -2.68 -5.10
CA MET A 87 -29.60 -1.62 -4.79
C MET A 87 -30.28 -0.25 -4.69
N ASN A 88 -31.30 0.02 -5.51
CA ASN A 88 -32.11 1.24 -5.41
C ASN A 88 -32.98 1.30 -4.13
N ALA A 89 -33.16 0.17 -3.43
CA ALA A 89 -33.94 0.10 -2.20
C ALA A 89 -33.09 0.17 -0.92
N THR A 90 -31.77 0.05 -1.03
CA THR A 90 -30.85 0.16 0.12
C THR A 90 -30.77 1.59 0.62
N LEU A 91 -30.23 1.77 1.83
CA LEU A 91 -29.79 3.07 2.28
C LEU A 91 -28.63 3.55 1.39
N GLU A 92 -28.62 4.83 1.05
CA GLU A 92 -27.61 5.44 0.20
C GLU A 92 -27.01 6.68 0.88
N GLU A 93 -25.68 6.72 0.95
CA GLU A 93 -24.91 7.91 1.29
C GLU A 93 -23.87 8.15 0.20
N GLN A 94 -23.85 9.35 -0.38
CA GLN A 94 -22.96 9.66 -1.49
C GLN A 94 -22.41 11.07 -1.43
N PHE A 95 -21.28 11.25 -2.11
CA PHE A 95 -20.66 12.53 -2.39
C PHE A 95 -20.15 12.56 -3.84
N PRO A 96 -20.32 13.65 -4.60
CA PRO A 96 -21.17 14.81 -4.29
C PRO A 96 -22.66 14.43 -4.43
N ASP A 97 -23.56 15.41 -4.32
CA ASP A 97 -24.99 15.17 -4.51
C ASP A 97 -25.36 14.76 -5.96
N ASP A 98 -26.55 14.18 -6.14
CA ASP A 98 -27.09 13.75 -7.44
C ASP A 98 -27.05 14.83 -8.52
N GLU A 99 -27.34 16.09 -8.15
CA GLU A 99 -27.35 17.21 -9.10
C GLU A 99 -25.93 17.45 -9.64
N THR A 100 -24.93 17.35 -8.77
CA THR A 100 -23.52 17.49 -9.13
C THR A 100 -23.02 16.27 -9.91
N ARG A 101 -23.32 15.03 -9.50
CA ARG A 101 -23.00 13.82 -10.30
C ARG A 101 -23.60 13.90 -11.69
N GLN A 102 -24.89 14.26 -11.81
CA GLN A 102 -25.53 14.45 -13.11
C GLN A 102 -24.86 15.55 -13.94
N ALA A 103 -24.47 16.68 -13.32
CA ALA A 103 -23.75 17.75 -14.02
C ALA A 103 -22.39 17.26 -14.53
N ILE A 104 -21.70 16.40 -13.79
CA ILE A 104 -20.48 15.77 -14.24
C ILE A 104 -20.77 14.83 -15.42
N GLU A 105 -21.78 13.96 -15.34
CA GLU A 105 -22.19 13.02 -16.39
C GLU A 105 -22.68 13.68 -17.68
N THR A 106 -23.26 14.88 -17.60
CA THR A 106 -23.63 15.69 -18.78
C THR A 106 -22.47 16.55 -19.29
N GLY A 107 -21.38 16.66 -18.54
CA GLY A 107 -20.20 17.47 -18.87
C GLY A 107 -20.40 18.96 -18.57
N ASP A 108 -21.39 19.29 -17.75
CA ASP A 108 -21.68 20.63 -17.24
C ASP A 108 -20.82 21.02 -16.03
N ALA A 109 -20.17 20.04 -15.37
CA ALA A 109 -19.19 20.23 -14.30
C ALA A 109 -17.87 19.51 -14.58
N ASP A 110 -16.75 20.10 -14.14
CA ASP A 110 -15.42 19.47 -14.19
C ASP A 110 -15.21 18.67 -12.91
N PRO A 111 -14.95 17.35 -12.99
CA PRO A 111 -14.68 16.50 -11.82
C PRO A 111 -13.61 17.10 -10.89
N CYS A 112 -12.57 17.71 -11.46
CA CYS A 112 -11.44 18.23 -10.69
C CYS A 112 -11.75 19.46 -9.83
N GLU A 113 -12.92 20.07 -10.03
CA GLU A 113 -13.37 21.25 -9.27
C GLU A 113 -14.46 20.90 -8.25
N VAL A 114 -15.05 19.70 -8.33
CA VAL A 114 -16.25 19.33 -7.54
C VAL A 114 -16.10 18.04 -6.74
N LEU A 115 -15.18 17.15 -7.12
CA LEU A 115 -14.86 15.94 -6.37
C LEU A 115 -13.92 16.25 -5.20
N ALA A 116 -13.88 15.36 -4.21
CA ALA A 116 -13.17 15.58 -2.96
C ALA A 116 -11.65 15.42 -3.10
N ASP A 117 -10.92 16.28 -2.39
CA ASP A 117 -9.50 16.10 -2.09
C ASP A 117 -9.36 15.36 -0.76
N VAL A 118 -9.27 14.03 -0.81
CA VAL A 118 -9.23 13.20 0.39
C VAL A 118 -7.82 13.18 1.01
N PRO A 119 -7.68 13.28 2.35
CA PRO A 119 -8.74 13.27 3.37
C PRO A 119 -9.27 14.66 3.76
N ASP A 120 -8.79 15.75 3.15
CA ASP A 120 -9.10 17.13 3.57
C ASP A 120 -10.60 17.47 3.48
N ASP A 121 -11.31 16.84 2.55
CA ASP A 121 -12.75 17.03 2.31
C ASP A 121 -13.66 15.93 2.91
N LEU A 122 -13.12 15.01 3.71
CA LEU A 122 -13.91 13.97 4.41
C LEU A 122 -14.31 14.42 5.83
N ASP A 123 -15.61 14.47 6.09
CA ASP A 123 -16.18 14.79 7.41
C ASP A 123 -16.28 13.56 8.35
N GLY A 124 -16.05 12.34 7.83
CA GLY A 124 -16.14 11.07 8.54
C GLY A 124 -15.68 9.88 7.69
N PRO A 125 -15.67 8.66 8.25
CA PRO A 125 -15.41 7.44 7.49
C PRO A 125 -16.51 7.17 6.44
N VAL A 126 -16.11 6.61 5.30
CA VAL A 126 -17.02 6.27 4.19
C VAL A 126 -17.91 5.08 4.52
N ILE A 127 -17.41 4.12 5.30
CA ILE A 127 -18.20 2.98 5.81
C ILE A 127 -18.22 3.10 7.33
N ASN A 128 -19.41 3.17 7.91
CA ASN A 128 -19.57 3.29 9.36
C ASN A 128 -20.81 2.59 9.88
N ILE A 129 -20.67 1.30 10.21
CA ILE A 129 -21.78 0.46 10.63
C ILE A 129 -21.54 0.02 12.06
N GLU A 130 -22.48 0.37 12.95
CA GLU A 130 -22.39 0.06 14.38
C GLU A 130 -22.84 -1.37 14.73
N ASP A 131 -23.68 -2.00 13.89
CA ASP A 131 -24.35 -3.26 14.20
C ASP A 131 -24.51 -4.15 12.97
N VAL A 132 -23.41 -4.73 12.49
CA VAL A 132 -23.42 -5.70 11.38
C VAL A 132 -24.04 -7.03 11.84
N LYS A 133 -24.88 -7.62 11.00
CA LYS A 133 -25.57 -8.90 11.22
C LYS A 133 -25.32 -9.90 10.10
N PRO A 134 -25.36 -11.21 10.40
CA PRO A 134 -25.32 -12.24 9.36
C PRO A 134 -26.42 -12.01 8.32
N GLY A 135 -26.01 -11.90 7.05
CA GLY A 135 -26.86 -11.55 5.91
C GLY A 135 -26.85 -10.08 5.54
N ASP A 136 -26.21 -9.22 6.32
CA ASP A 136 -25.95 -7.85 5.93
C ASP A 136 -24.85 -7.83 4.88
N PHE A 137 -24.98 -6.90 3.94
CA PHE A 137 -23.97 -6.59 2.95
C PHE A 137 -24.04 -5.11 2.65
N GLY A 138 -22.94 -4.58 2.13
CA GLY A 138 -22.86 -3.21 1.68
C GLY A 138 -21.87 -3.08 0.54
N GLU A 139 -22.02 -2.01 -0.20
CA GLU A 139 -21.21 -1.72 -1.36
C GLU A 139 -20.80 -0.26 -1.33
N VAL A 140 -19.53 -0.01 -1.65
CA VAL A 140 -19.04 1.34 -1.92
C VAL A 140 -18.46 1.36 -3.32
N THR A 141 -18.99 2.23 -4.16
CA THR A 141 -18.38 2.55 -5.44
C THR A 141 -17.58 3.82 -5.28
N PHE A 142 -16.27 3.71 -5.48
CA PHE A 142 -15.37 4.85 -5.54
C PHE A 142 -15.26 5.32 -6.97
N ASP A 143 -15.46 6.61 -7.19
CA ASP A 143 -15.20 7.23 -8.47
C ASP A 143 -14.04 8.22 -8.37
N PHE A 144 -13.12 8.16 -9.33
CA PHE A 144 -11.90 8.96 -9.28
C PHE A 144 -11.56 9.63 -10.61
N ALA A 145 -10.96 10.81 -10.52
CA ALA A 145 -10.46 11.59 -11.66
C ALA A 145 -9.01 12.02 -11.43
N LEU A 146 -8.15 11.79 -12.44
CA LEU A 146 -6.78 12.32 -12.45
C LEU A 146 -6.78 13.70 -13.12
N CYS A 147 -6.39 14.77 -12.44
CA CYS A 147 -6.65 16.14 -12.94
C CYS A 147 -5.61 16.66 -13.92
N ASP A 148 -4.32 16.40 -13.66
CA ASP A 148 -3.25 17.03 -14.42
C ASP A 148 -2.71 16.15 -15.56
N ASN A 149 -2.48 14.88 -15.27
CA ASN A 149 -1.74 13.97 -16.14
C ASN A 149 -2.27 12.54 -16.04
N PRO A 150 -2.21 11.75 -17.13
CA PRO A 150 -2.46 10.31 -17.08
C PRO A 150 -1.57 9.63 -16.05
N GLY A 151 -2.11 8.63 -15.36
CA GLY A 151 -1.47 8.00 -14.22
C GLY A 151 -1.77 6.51 -14.10
N TYR A 152 -0.85 5.80 -13.46
CA TYR A 152 -1.09 4.48 -12.91
C TYR A 152 -1.75 4.65 -11.53
N VAL A 153 -2.70 3.78 -11.20
CA VAL A 153 -3.51 3.88 -9.97
C VAL A 153 -3.48 2.56 -9.22
N TRP A 154 -3.18 2.58 -7.92
CA TRP A 154 -3.29 1.44 -7.04
C TRP A 154 -4.42 1.67 -6.05
N LEU A 155 -5.18 0.61 -5.77
CA LEU A 155 -6.07 0.56 -4.61
C LEU A 155 -5.23 0.09 -3.41
N ASN A 156 -5.25 0.84 -2.31
CA ASN A 156 -4.54 0.50 -1.09
C ASN A 156 -5.46 0.58 0.13
N GLY A 157 -4.96 0.12 1.26
CA GLY A 157 -5.74 0.00 2.48
C GLY A 157 -4.96 -0.71 3.57
N SER A 158 -5.43 -0.61 4.79
CA SER A 158 -4.80 -1.28 5.93
C SER A 158 -5.80 -1.47 7.06
N LEU A 159 -5.63 -2.56 7.82
CA LEU A 159 -6.34 -2.73 9.08
C LEU A 159 -5.80 -1.73 10.11
N ARG A 160 -6.69 -1.01 10.78
CA ARG A 160 -6.34 -0.02 11.82
C ARG A 160 -6.49 -0.57 13.22
N ASP A 161 -7.58 -1.29 13.47
CA ASP A 161 -7.86 -1.90 14.76
C ASP A 161 -8.81 -3.09 14.55
N ALA A 162 -8.67 -4.12 15.37
CA ALA A 162 -9.59 -5.24 15.43
C ALA A 162 -9.66 -5.78 16.85
N SER A 163 -10.85 -6.11 17.32
CA SER A 163 -11.07 -6.51 18.71
C SER A 163 -12.30 -7.37 18.87
N GLU A 164 -12.15 -8.50 19.56
CA GLU A 164 -13.20 -9.41 20.04
C GLU A 164 -14.22 -8.75 20.96
N ASN A 165 -13.80 -7.71 21.69
CA ASN A 165 -14.64 -6.99 22.67
C ASN A 165 -15.32 -7.85 23.75
N GLY A 166 -15.01 -9.14 23.88
CA GLY A 166 -15.66 -9.99 24.86
C GLY A 166 -15.60 -11.46 24.47
N LEU A 167 -16.44 -12.23 25.16
CA LEU A 167 -16.83 -13.60 24.84
C LEU A 167 -18.21 -13.75 25.47
N THR A 168 -19.26 -13.62 24.65
CA THR A 168 -20.65 -13.70 25.11
C THR A 168 -21.20 -15.13 24.97
N GLU A 169 -22.30 -15.48 25.63
CA GLU A 169 -23.09 -16.64 25.18
C GLU A 169 -24.13 -16.08 24.20
N PRO A 170 -24.16 -16.51 22.93
CA PRO A 170 -23.77 -17.84 22.42
C PRO A 170 -22.37 -18.00 21.80
N GLU A 171 -21.60 -16.93 21.57
CA GLU A 171 -20.26 -16.93 20.96
C GLU A 171 -19.30 -17.95 21.58
N ALA A 172 -19.13 -17.91 22.90
CA ALA A 172 -18.29 -18.84 23.65
C ALA A 172 -18.75 -20.32 23.60
N ASP A 173 -19.98 -20.58 23.17
CA ASP A 173 -20.53 -21.93 22.99
C ASP A 173 -20.42 -22.41 21.53
N ASP A 174 -19.98 -21.55 20.62
CA ASP A 174 -19.78 -21.88 19.21
C ASP A 174 -18.52 -22.76 19.04
N PRO A 175 -18.58 -23.88 18.29
CA PRO A 175 -17.41 -24.72 18.07
C PRO A 175 -16.29 -24.07 17.26
N ASP A 176 -16.59 -23.04 16.48
CA ASP A 176 -15.64 -22.39 15.57
C ASP A 176 -14.97 -21.15 16.19
N GLU A 177 -15.39 -20.75 17.41
CA GLU A 177 -14.81 -19.69 18.24
C GLU A 177 -13.37 -19.99 18.71
N GLN A 178 -12.45 -19.04 18.51
CA GLN A 178 -11.04 -19.16 18.91
C GLN A 178 -10.56 -17.99 19.79
N ASP A 179 -10.13 -18.32 21.01
CA ASP A 179 -9.61 -17.35 22.00
C ASP A 179 -8.54 -16.39 21.42
N GLY A 180 -8.94 -15.13 21.24
CA GLY A 180 -8.08 -14.03 20.81
C GLY A 180 -7.81 -13.94 19.31
N VAL A 181 -8.60 -14.65 18.49
CA VAL A 181 -8.71 -14.39 17.04
C VAL A 181 -9.65 -13.19 16.84
N VAL A 182 -9.89 -12.72 15.61
CA VAL A 182 -11.00 -11.78 15.32
C VAL A 182 -11.72 -12.28 14.09
N GLU A 183 -12.68 -13.13 14.31
CA GLU A 183 -13.40 -13.97 13.36
C GLU A 183 -14.14 -13.11 12.34
N LEU A 184 -14.66 -11.93 12.75
CA LEU A 184 -15.32 -10.99 11.84
C LEU A 184 -14.49 -10.66 10.60
N LEU A 185 -13.16 -10.56 10.73
CA LEU A 185 -12.27 -10.27 9.59
C LEU A 185 -12.17 -11.44 8.61
N ASP A 186 -12.34 -12.66 9.09
CA ASP A 186 -12.25 -13.89 8.30
C ASP A 186 -13.61 -14.28 7.72
N GLU A 187 -14.71 -13.83 8.32
CA GLU A 187 -16.07 -14.13 7.87
C GLU A 187 -16.66 -13.12 6.89
N ILE A 188 -16.29 -11.85 6.97
CA ILE A 188 -16.69 -10.87 5.95
C ILE A 188 -16.01 -11.24 4.63
N ARG A 189 -16.81 -11.49 3.60
CA ARG A 189 -16.33 -11.71 2.24
C ARG A 189 -16.30 -10.38 1.50
N VAL A 190 -15.19 -10.13 0.81
CA VAL A 190 -14.96 -8.90 0.07
C VAL A 190 -14.73 -9.22 -1.40
N THR A 191 -15.35 -8.44 -2.28
CA THR A 191 -15.10 -8.46 -3.72
C THR A 191 -14.84 -7.04 -4.20
N VAL A 192 -13.73 -6.85 -4.92
CA VAL A 192 -13.37 -5.59 -5.57
C VAL A 192 -13.39 -5.80 -7.08
N TRP A 193 -14.05 -4.93 -7.84
CA TRP A 193 -14.16 -5.04 -9.29
C TRP A 193 -14.05 -3.69 -10.00
N TYR A 194 -13.79 -3.76 -11.31
CA TYR A 194 -13.90 -2.62 -12.19
C TYR A 194 -15.37 -2.37 -12.50
N ASP A 195 -15.88 -1.21 -12.10
CA ASP A 195 -17.29 -0.85 -12.21
C ASP A 195 -17.52 0.18 -13.32
N ASP A 196 -18.78 0.35 -13.74
CA ASP A 196 -19.17 1.34 -14.74
C ASP A 196 -19.91 2.56 -14.14
N GLY A 197 -20.11 2.55 -12.82
CA GLY A 197 -20.81 3.57 -12.05
C GLY A 197 -22.27 3.22 -11.75
N ASP A 198 -22.75 2.04 -12.15
CA ASP A 198 -24.11 1.56 -11.89
C ASP A 198 -24.27 0.79 -10.57
N ASN A 199 -23.16 0.52 -9.86
CA ASN A 199 -23.13 -0.21 -8.59
C ASN A 199 -23.67 -1.65 -8.73
N VAL A 200 -23.41 -2.30 -9.87
CA VAL A 200 -23.87 -3.66 -10.14
C VAL A 200 -22.74 -4.50 -10.73
N LEU A 201 -22.24 -5.46 -9.95
CA LEU A 201 -21.35 -6.48 -10.48
C LEU A 201 -22.06 -7.37 -11.53
N GLU A 202 -21.78 -7.17 -12.81
CA GLU A 202 -22.36 -7.88 -13.97
C GLU A 202 -21.34 -8.52 -14.94
N ASP A 203 -21.80 -9.48 -15.76
CA ASP A 203 -20.96 -10.14 -16.80
C ASP A 203 -21.59 -9.93 -18.19
N PRO A 204 -20.97 -9.13 -19.07
CA PRO A 204 -19.71 -8.39 -18.88
C PRO A 204 -19.89 -7.08 -18.10
N GLU A 205 -18.84 -6.65 -17.42
CA GLU A 205 -18.66 -5.29 -16.90
C GLU A 205 -18.26 -4.30 -18.00
N THR A 206 -18.51 -3.00 -17.81
CA THR A 206 -18.13 -1.97 -18.79
C THR A 206 -17.21 -0.91 -18.20
N ILE A 207 -15.92 -0.92 -18.53
CA ILE A 207 -15.01 0.13 -18.05
C ILE A 207 -15.00 1.36 -18.96
N VAL A 208 -15.05 2.56 -18.37
CA VAL A 208 -14.90 3.83 -19.09
C VAL A 208 -13.42 4.13 -19.32
N THR A 209 -13.00 4.36 -20.56
CA THR A 209 -11.59 4.55 -20.93
C THR A 209 -11.24 5.97 -21.38
N ASP A 210 -12.21 6.66 -21.98
CA ASP A 210 -12.06 8.04 -22.45
C ASP A 210 -13.43 8.69 -22.57
N ARG A 211 -13.47 10.03 -22.53
CA ARG A 211 -14.68 10.82 -22.67
C ARG A 211 -14.47 12.00 -23.61
N GLU A 212 -15.15 12.01 -24.75
CA GLU A 212 -15.08 13.11 -25.71
C GLU A 212 -16.05 14.26 -25.33
N PHE A 213 -15.54 15.50 -25.27
CA PHE A 213 -16.37 16.71 -25.14
C PHE A 213 -17.07 17.07 -26.45
N GLU A 214 -18.23 16.47 -26.69
CA GLU A 214 -19.20 16.87 -27.71
C GLU A 214 -20.56 17.14 -27.05
N PRO A 215 -21.50 17.88 -27.67
CA PRO A 215 -22.78 18.26 -27.05
C PRO A 215 -23.69 17.07 -26.67
N ASN A 216 -23.26 15.84 -27.00
CA ASN A 216 -23.61 14.60 -26.31
C ASN A 216 -22.29 13.84 -26.10
N PRO A 217 -21.73 13.79 -24.88
CA PRO A 217 -20.48 13.09 -24.65
C PRO A 217 -20.63 11.61 -25.05
N ILE A 218 -19.67 11.10 -25.82
CA ILE A 218 -19.55 9.66 -26.08
C ILE A 218 -18.36 9.20 -25.27
N SER A 219 -18.63 8.32 -24.31
CA SER A 219 -17.59 7.62 -23.57
C SER A 219 -17.10 6.45 -24.40
N ALA A 220 -15.79 6.34 -24.60
CA ALA A 220 -15.19 5.10 -25.08
C ALA A 220 -15.17 4.12 -23.91
N SER A 221 -15.69 2.92 -24.11
CA SER A 221 -15.71 1.88 -23.08
C SER A 221 -15.25 0.53 -23.61
N ILE A 222 -14.88 -0.35 -22.69
CA ILE A 222 -14.46 -1.72 -22.96
C ILE A 222 -15.32 -2.65 -22.11
N ALA A 223 -15.88 -3.68 -22.74
CA ALA A 223 -16.57 -4.75 -22.02
C ALA A 223 -15.53 -5.76 -21.49
N VAL A 224 -15.51 -5.96 -20.18
CA VAL A 224 -14.61 -6.86 -19.45
C VAL A 224 -15.45 -8.04 -18.94
N SER A 225 -14.98 -9.28 -19.08
CA SER A 225 -15.80 -10.46 -18.79
C SER A 225 -15.02 -11.51 -18.02
N GLY A 226 -15.73 -12.41 -17.35
CA GLY A 226 -15.10 -13.50 -16.59
C GLY A 226 -14.31 -12.98 -15.38
N ASP A 227 -13.07 -13.42 -15.22
CA ASP A 227 -12.23 -13.05 -14.07
C ASP A 227 -11.57 -11.68 -14.24
N ASP A 228 -11.43 -11.17 -15.47
CA ASP A 228 -10.72 -9.91 -15.76
C ASP A 228 -11.41 -8.66 -15.16
N ARG A 229 -12.69 -8.78 -14.79
CA ARG A 229 -13.44 -7.70 -14.12
C ARG A 229 -13.15 -7.63 -12.62
N ILE A 230 -12.70 -8.72 -12.01
CA ILE A 230 -12.44 -8.80 -10.58
C ILE A 230 -11.00 -8.36 -10.33
N VAL A 231 -10.84 -7.34 -9.48
CA VAL A 231 -9.53 -6.86 -9.03
C VAL A 231 -8.98 -7.78 -7.95
N THR A 232 -9.79 -8.10 -6.93
CA THR A 232 -9.47 -9.08 -5.90
C THR A 232 -10.74 -9.58 -5.22
N GLN A 233 -10.66 -10.77 -4.62
CA GLN A 233 -11.74 -11.38 -3.85
C GLN A 233 -11.15 -12.26 -2.75
N GLY A 234 -11.75 -12.25 -1.57
CA GLY A 234 -11.32 -13.05 -0.43
C GLY A 234 -12.05 -12.66 0.85
N THR A 235 -11.52 -13.07 1.99
CA THR A 235 -11.95 -12.53 3.29
C THR A 235 -11.49 -11.08 3.46
N LEU A 236 -12.11 -10.32 4.36
CA LEU A 236 -11.69 -8.96 4.67
C LEU A 236 -10.23 -8.94 5.13
N ARG A 237 -9.80 -9.92 5.94
CA ARG A 237 -8.39 -10.07 6.35
C ARG A 237 -7.46 -10.22 5.16
N GLU A 238 -7.77 -11.13 4.24
CA GLU A 238 -6.92 -11.41 3.07
C GLU A 238 -6.84 -10.18 2.16
N VAL A 239 -7.97 -9.52 1.88
CA VAL A 239 -8.02 -8.35 1.01
C VAL A 239 -7.27 -7.17 1.65
N LEU A 240 -7.49 -6.86 2.94
CA LEU A 240 -6.75 -5.81 3.63
C LEU A 240 -5.24 -6.11 3.69
N THR A 241 -4.86 -7.38 3.85
CA THR A 241 -3.45 -7.79 3.80
C THR A 241 -2.85 -7.48 2.43
N GLN A 242 -3.52 -7.85 1.34
CA GLN A 242 -3.07 -7.54 -0.02
C GLN A 242 -2.96 -6.03 -0.27
N LEU A 243 -3.97 -5.28 0.17
CA LEU A 243 -4.02 -3.83 0.03
C LEU A 243 -2.91 -3.10 0.83
N SER A 244 -2.41 -3.70 1.91
CA SER A 244 -1.35 -3.13 2.76
C SER A 244 0.07 -3.34 2.21
N ILE A 245 0.22 -4.22 1.21
CA ILE A 245 1.53 -4.57 0.67
C ILE A 245 1.98 -3.53 -0.35
N GLY A 246 3.11 -2.88 -0.09
CA GLY A 246 3.73 -1.94 -1.02
C GLY A 246 2.81 -0.74 -1.31
N ASN A 247 2.48 -0.54 -2.58
CA ASN A 247 1.55 0.52 -3.01
C ASN A 247 0.08 0.04 -3.03
N GLY A 248 -0.19 -1.20 -2.64
CA GLY A 248 -1.49 -1.87 -2.76
C GLY A 248 -1.63 -2.64 -4.09
N ILE A 249 -2.88 -2.90 -4.48
CA ILE A 249 -3.21 -3.68 -5.68
C ILE A 249 -3.20 -2.76 -6.90
N PRO A 250 -2.36 -3.03 -7.93
CA PRO A 250 -2.32 -2.22 -9.15
C PRO A 250 -3.61 -2.37 -9.95
N LEU A 251 -4.30 -1.26 -10.21
CA LEU A 251 -5.46 -1.21 -11.09
C LEU A 251 -5.02 -0.98 -12.54
N ASP A 252 -5.76 -1.55 -13.49
CA ASP A 252 -5.49 -1.48 -14.92
C ASP A 252 -6.65 -0.78 -15.65
N ALA A 253 -6.33 0.27 -16.41
CA ALA A 253 -7.31 0.98 -17.23
C ALA A 253 -7.87 0.12 -18.38
N ASN A 254 -7.24 -1.03 -18.66
CA ASN A 254 -7.76 -2.03 -19.60
C ASN A 254 -7.24 -3.44 -19.24
N PRO A 255 -7.90 -4.15 -18.31
CA PRO A 255 -7.49 -5.47 -17.85
C PRO A 255 -7.59 -6.56 -18.93
N THR A 256 -8.15 -6.25 -20.11
CA THR A 256 -8.22 -7.19 -21.24
C THR A 256 -6.97 -7.18 -22.12
N SER A 257 -6.01 -6.27 -21.86
CA SER A 257 -4.80 -6.11 -22.65
C SER A 257 -3.59 -6.84 -22.05
N ASP A 258 -2.56 -7.08 -22.87
CA ASP A 258 -1.30 -7.62 -22.37
C ASP A 258 -0.49 -6.49 -21.72
N GLY A 259 -0.39 -6.49 -20.40
CA GLY A 259 0.39 -5.51 -19.63
C GLY A 259 -0.51 -4.75 -18.66
N ARG A 260 -0.12 -3.51 -18.33
CA ARG A 260 -0.91 -2.61 -17.50
C ARG A 260 -1.06 -1.29 -18.22
N ASP A 261 -2.30 -0.88 -18.49
CA ASP A 261 -2.62 0.36 -19.16
C ASP A 261 -2.85 1.50 -18.15
N CYS A 262 -2.51 2.71 -18.60
CA CYS A 262 -2.64 3.94 -17.85
C CYS A 262 -4.05 4.51 -17.88
N TYR A 263 -4.50 5.03 -16.74
CA TYR A 263 -5.74 5.80 -16.69
C TYR A 263 -5.56 7.16 -17.36
N THR A 264 -6.55 7.55 -18.16
CA THR A 264 -6.64 8.88 -18.76
C THR A 264 -6.97 9.91 -17.70
N ASN A 265 -6.51 11.14 -17.92
CA ASN A 265 -6.84 12.27 -17.04
C ASN A 265 -8.22 12.86 -17.36
N SER A 266 -8.73 13.72 -16.47
CA SER A 266 -9.98 14.46 -16.56
C SER A 266 -10.18 15.00 -17.99
N PRO A 267 -11.38 14.84 -18.57
CA PRO A 267 -12.69 14.69 -17.91
C PRO A 267 -13.17 13.27 -17.63
N THR A 268 -12.35 12.25 -17.86
CA THR A 268 -12.76 10.85 -17.64
C THR A 268 -12.82 10.56 -16.13
N ILE A 269 -13.89 9.90 -15.71
CA ILE A 269 -14.07 9.32 -14.37
C ILE A 269 -14.03 7.82 -14.50
N HIS A 270 -13.39 7.19 -13.53
CA HIS A 270 -13.22 5.74 -13.45
C HIS A 270 -13.83 5.25 -12.14
N TYR A 271 -14.35 4.03 -12.12
CA TYR A 271 -15.11 3.48 -11.01
C TYR A 271 -14.49 2.17 -10.52
N ILE A 272 -14.48 2.00 -9.20
CA ILE A 272 -14.06 0.78 -8.53
C ILE A 272 -15.10 0.44 -7.48
N GLY A 273 -15.73 -0.73 -7.62
CA GLY A 273 -16.66 -1.27 -6.64
C GLY A 273 -15.91 -1.99 -5.52
N PHE A 274 -16.38 -1.81 -4.29
CA PHE A 274 -15.96 -2.52 -3.09
C PHE A 274 -17.21 -3.08 -2.41
N LEU A 275 -17.45 -4.37 -2.59
CA LEU A 275 -18.57 -5.10 -2.00
C LEU A 275 -18.05 -5.86 -0.80
N TRP A 276 -18.79 -5.78 0.31
CA TRP A 276 -18.57 -6.63 1.46
C TRP A 276 -19.91 -7.30 1.84
N GLU A 277 -19.85 -8.58 2.18
CA GLU A 277 -21.01 -9.35 2.64
C GLU A 277 -20.63 -10.19 3.86
N LEU A 278 -21.53 -10.25 4.83
CA LEU A 278 -21.42 -11.18 5.93
C LEU A 278 -22.39 -12.35 5.68
N PRO A 279 -21.91 -13.58 5.45
CA PRO A 279 -22.79 -14.71 5.18
C PRO A 279 -23.65 -15.07 6.40
N VAL A 280 -24.81 -15.71 6.18
CA VAL A 280 -25.80 -15.96 7.25
C VAL A 280 -25.50 -17.16 8.14
N ASP A 281 -24.54 -18.00 7.78
CA ASP A 281 -24.16 -19.20 8.53
C ASP A 281 -23.16 -18.93 9.66
N HIS A 282 -22.61 -17.72 9.76
CA HIS A 282 -21.52 -17.35 10.66
C HIS A 282 -21.96 -16.44 11.82
N ALA A 283 -22.97 -16.89 12.58
CA ALA A 283 -23.80 -15.99 13.39
C ALA A 283 -23.39 -15.84 14.85
N ASN A 284 -22.63 -16.77 15.43
CA ASN A 284 -22.33 -16.71 16.86
C ASN A 284 -20.88 -16.38 17.14
N GLU A 285 -19.95 -16.91 16.34
CA GLU A 285 -18.51 -16.74 16.50
C GLU A 285 -18.06 -15.28 16.36
N ILE A 286 -18.69 -14.48 15.48
CA ILE A 286 -18.29 -13.07 15.28
C ILE A 286 -18.89 -12.09 16.30
N GLN A 287 -19.64 -12.57 17.29
CA GLN A 287 -20.45 -11.68 18.13
C GLN A 287 -19.54 -10.78 18.96
N SER A 288 -19.88 -9.50 19.01
CA SER A 288 -19.13 -8.46 19.71
C SER A 288 -17.83 -8.00 19.06
N ASP A 289 -17.29 -8.74 18.10
CA ASP A 289 -16.16 -8.34 17.27
C ASP A 289 -16.35 -6.96 16.64
N SER A 290 -15.22 -6.32 16.39
CA SER A 290 -15.15 -5.06 15.66
C SER A 290 -13.88 -4.99 14.83
N ALA A 291 -13.98 -4.32 13.69
CA ALA A 291 -12.86 -4.01 12.83
C ALA A 291 -12.95 -2.57 12.34
N THR A 292 -11.80 -1.88 12.30
CA THR A 292 -11.63 -0.58 11.67
C THR A 292 -10.50 -0.69 10.66
N PHE A 293 -10.71 -0.18 9.45
CA PHE A 293 -9.72 -0.22 8.38
C PHE A 293 -9.77 1.05 7.52
N ASP A 294 -8.69 1.29 6.78
CA ASP A 294 -8.64 2.31 5.74
C ASP A 294 -8.77 1.69 4.36
N LEU A 295 -9.31 2.48 3.44
CA LEU A 295 -9.18 2.31 2.00
C LEU A 295 -8.67 3.61 1.39
N GLY A 296 -7.91 3.52 0.30
CA GLY A 296 -7.37 4.67 -0.38
C GLY A 296 -6.80 4.35 -1.76
N PHE A 297 -6.28 5.39 -2.41
CA PHE A 297 -5.65 5.29 -3.71
C PHE A 297 -4.24 5.84 -3.66
N TYR A 298 -3.35 5.21 -4.42
CA TYR A 298 -2.02 5.73 -4.71
C TYR A 298 -1.89 5.93 -6.21
N THR A 299 -1.23 7.01 -6.64
CA THR A 299 -1.09 7.33 -8.07
C THR A 299 0.31 7.73 -8.46
N GLU A 300 0.70 7.36 -9.69
CA GLU A 300 1.96 7.76 -10.28
C GLU A 300 1.76 8.23 -11.72
N GLN A 301 2.49 9.27 -12.13
CA GLN A 301 2.41 9.78 -13.50
C GLN A 301 2.87 8.71 -14.49
N CYS A 302 2.11 8.48 -15.56
CA CYS A 302 2.47 7.47 -16.57
C CYS A 302 3.74 7.81 -17.34
N ARG A 303 3.97 9.09 -17.60
CA ARG A 303 5.13 9.52 -18.36
C ARG A 303 6.40 9.28 -17.54
N HIS A 304 7.26 8.39 -18.04
CA HIS A 304 8.54 7.97 -17.44
C HIS A 304 8.44 6.93 -16.32
N ASN A 305 7.25 6.42 -16.02
CA ASN A 305 7.05 5.24 -15.17
C ASN A 305 6.53 4.09 -16.04
N ASP A 306 6.90 2.86 -15.70
CA ASP A 306 6.54 1.64 -16.43
C ASP A 306 5.36 0.88 -15.78
N GLY A 307 4.72 1.47 -14.78
CA GLY A 307 3.50 0.95 -14.17
C GLY A 307 3.73 -0.17 -13.17
N VAL A 308 4.99 -0.53 -12.88
CA VAL A 308 5.30 -1.45 -11.77
C VAL A 308 5.23 -0.75 -10.41
N GLY A 309 5.06 0.57 -10.42
CA GLY A 309 5.17 1.43 -9.25
C GLY A 309 6.63 1.79 -8.99
N LEU A 310 6.88 2.78 -8.15
CA LEU A 310 8.14 2.87 -7.43
C LEU A 310 8.37 1.50 -6.82
N ALA A 311 9.40 0.80 -7.30
CA ALA A 311 9.68 -0.59 -6.95
C ALA A 311 9.35 -0.80 -5.48
N THR A 312 8.38 -1.69 -5.21
CA THR A 312 8.03 -2.05 -3.84
C THR A 312 9.33 -2.41 -3.18
N ASP A 313 9.76 -1.55 -2.28
CA ASP A 313 11.03 -1.76 -1.62
C ASP A 313 10.97 -3.05 -0.81
N LEU A 314 9.78 -3.59 -0.53
CA LEU A 314 9.56 -4.91 0.02
C LEU A 314 10.19 -6.00 -0.87
N GLU A 315 11.32 -6.55 -0.40
CA GLU A 315 11.99 -7.68 -1.03
C GLU A 315 11.36 -9.01 -0.60
N ALA A 316 10.94 -9.16 0.66
CA ALA A 316 10.33 -10.38 1.16
C ALA A 316 9.39 -10.11 2.34
N TYR A 317 8.33 -10.92 2.45
CA TYR A 317 7.38 -10.86 3.56
C TYR A 317 7.00 -12.28 4.00
N TYR A 318 7.25 -12.58 5.27
CA TYR A 318 6.94 -13.84 5.92
C TYR A 318 5.96 -13.62 7.08
N PRO A 319 4.64 -13.87 6.88
CA PRO A 319 3.64 -13.78 7.94
C PRO A 319 3.89 -14.79 9.06
N LEU A 320 4.38 -16.00 8.72
CA LEU A 320 4.64 -17.11 9.66
C LEU A 320 3.37 -17.83 10.18
N ASP A 321 2.29 -17.80 9.40
CA ASP A 321 0.98 -18.42 9.68
C ASP A 321 0.85 -19.95 9.42
N GLY A 322 1.85 -20.78 9.75
CA GLY A 322 1.56 -22.21 9.96
C GLY A 322 1.63 -23.20 8.79
N THR A 323 2.54 -23.06 7.82
CA THR A 323 2.76 -24.09 6.77
C THR A 323 4.19 -24.66 6.73
N ALA A 324 4.35 -25.86 6.16
CA ALA A 324 5.65 -26.58 6.10
C ALA A 324 6.71 -25.89 5.20
N ASN A 325 6.28 -24.93 4.37
CA ASN A 325 7.14 -23.96 3.71
C ASN A 325 6.69 -22.60 4.23
N VAL A 326 7.59 -21.81 4.80
CA VAL A 326 7.25 -20.45 5.19
C VAL A 326 7.23 -19.62 3.90
N GLY A 327 6.04 -19.45 3.32
CA GLY A 327 5.87 -18.79 2.03
C GLY A 327 6.24 -17.31 2.09
N ASP A 328 6.98 -16.84 1.09
CA ASP A 328 7.19 -15.42 0.86
C ASP A 328 5.97 -14.85 0.14
N VAL A 329 5.17 -14.05 0.84
CA VAL A 329 3.94 -13.47 0.29
C VAL A 329 4.18 -12.13 -0.42
N SER A 330 5.44 -11.64 -0.49
CA SER A 330 5.78 -10.46 -1.29
C SER A 330 5.66 -10.69 -2.80
N GLY A 331 5.64 -11.96 -3.24
CA GLY A 331 5.61 -12.35 -4.64
C GLY A 331 6.99 -12.42 -5.31
N ASN A 332 8.08 -12.18 -4.57
CA ASN A 332 9.45 -12.22 -5.12
C ASN A 332 10.10 -13.61 -5.12
N GLY A 333 9.43 -14.60 -4.52
CA GLY A 333 9.84 -16.01 -4.58
C GLY A 333 11.01 -16.34 -3.65
N TYR A 334 11.13 -15.63 -2.52
CA TYR A 334 12.10 -15.91 -1.47
C TYR A 334 11.55 -16.88 -0.42
N ASP A 335 10.83 -17.92 -0.83
CA ASP A 335 10.24 -18.91 0.08
C ASP A 335 11.28 -19.49 1.05
N ALA A 336 10.91 -19.58 2.32
CA ALA A 336 11.74 -20.07 3.40
C ALA A 336 11.36 -21.50 3.82
N THR A 337 12.29 -22.16 4.51
CA THR A 337 12.13 -23.57 4.94
C THR A 337 12.38 -23.71 6.44
N THR A 338 11.50 -24.44 7.11
CA THR A 338 11.69 -24.79 8.53
C THR A 338 12.70 -25.93 8.68
N VAL A 339 13.59 -25.82 9.67
CA VAL A 339 14.53 -26.87 10.06
C VAL A 339 14.34 -27.18 11.55
N GLY A 340 14.45 -28.45 11.93
CA GLY A 340 14.13 -28.90 13.29
C GLY A 340 12.62 -29.11 13.45
N ASP A 341 12.12 -28.78 14.63
CA ASP A 341 10.73 -28.96 15.06
C ASP A 341 10.04 -27.62 15.38
N VAL A 342 10.32 -26.59 14.56
CA VAL A 342 9.58 -25.32 14.54
C VAL A 342 8.08 -25.62 14.55
N SER A 343 7.39 -25.05 15.54
CA SER A 343 5.94 -25.18 15.70
C SER A 343 5.27 -23.82 15.48
N TYR A 344 3.94 -23.77 15.57
CA TYR A 344 3.18 -22.54 15.38
C TYR A 344 2.17 -22.37 16.52
N ALA A 345 2.00 -21.12 16.97
CA ALA A 345 1.12 -20.74 18.07
C ALA A 345 0.56 -19.33 17.79
N SER A 346 -0.39 -18.85 18.62
CA SER A 346 -0.95 -17.51 18.45
C SER A 346 0.14 -16.43 18.39
N GLY A 347 0.10 -15.65 17.33
CA GLY A 347 1.04 -14.61 16.96
C GLY A 347 0.72 -13.25 17.57
N LYS A 348 1.43 -12.22 17.10
CA LYS A 348 1.01 -10.83 17.17
C LYS A 348 -0.05 -10.55 16.12
N VAL A 349 0.12 -11.10 14.92
CA VAL A 349 -0.83 -11.10 13.82
C VAL A 349 -1.04 -12.56 13.41
N GLY A 350 -2.26 -13.09 13.51
CA GLY A 350 -2.52 -14.50 13.14
C GLY A 350 -1.72 -15.50 14.00
N GLN A 351 -0.92 -16.35 13.36
CA GLN A 351 -0.01 -17.30 14.02
C GLN A 351 1.46 -16.90 13.84
N ALA A 352 2.29 -17.26 14.82
CA ALA A 352 3.72 -17.05 14.81
C ALA A 352 4.50 -18.37 14.81
N ALA A 353 5.69 -18.34 14.21
CA ALA A 353 6.65 -19.43 14.35
C ALA A 353 7.19 -19.47 15.79
N SER A 354 7.06 -20.62 16.43
CA SER A 354 7.47 -20.88 17.82
C SER A 354 8.70 -21.77 17.84
N PHE A 355 9.71 -21.29 18.58
CA PHE A 355 11.02 -21.88 18.75
C PHE A 355 11.22 -22.30 20.21
N ASP A 356 11.75 -23.50 20.45
CA ASP A 356 11.90 -24.07 21.81
C ASP A 356 13.31 -23.88 22.42
N GLY A 357 14.21 -23.23 21.66
CA GLY A 357 15.58 -23.01 22.07
C GLY A 357 16.51 -24.21 21.87
N ASP A 358 16.11 -25.23 21.11
CA ASP A 358 16.93 -26.41 20.83
C ASP A 358 16.80 -26.92 19.38
N GLY A 359 17.65 -26.40 18.49
CA GLY A 359 17.89 -27.05 17.20
C GLY A 359 16.93 -26.69 16.07
N ASP A 360 16.01 -25.76 16.31
CA ASP A 360 14.96 -25.32 15.40
C ASP A 360 15.22 -23.91 14.85
N TYR A 361 14.90 -23.70 13.56
CA TYR A 361 15.08 -22.41 12.88
C TYR A 361 14.34 -22.35 11.55
N VAL A 362 14.18 -21.14 11.00
CA VAL A 362 13.68 -20.92 9.63
C VAL A 362 14.80 -20.41 8.75
N ASP A 363 15.08 -21.11 7.64
CA ASP A 363 16.11 -20.78 6.65
C ASP A 363 15.47 -20.03 5.46
N LEU A 364 15.83 -18.75 5.31
CA LEU A 364 15.38 -17.86 4.25
C LEU A 364 16.30 -17.93 3.01
N GLY A 365 17.33 -18.78 3.05
CA GLY A 365 18.27 -18.98 1.97
C GLY A 365 19.29 -17.85 1.82
N PRO A 366 20.22 -17.98 0.84
CA PRO A 366 21.39 -17.11 0.72
C PRO A 366 21.15 -15.87 -0.17
N ASN A 367 19.89 -15.51 -0.41
CA ASN A 367 19.54 -14.52 -1.43
C ASN A 367 19.65 -13.08 -0.95
N PHE A 368 19.48 -12.83 0.35
CA PHE A 368 19.57 -11.49 0.92
C PHE A 368 21.00 -10.96 0.96
N GLN A 369 21.18 -9.69 0.57
CA GLN A 369 22.48 -9.01 0.53
C GLN A 369 22.39 -7.68 1.26
N PHE A 370 22.78 -7.67 2.54
CA PHE A 370 22.75 -6.47 3.38
C PHE A 370 24.10 -5.76 3.40
N ASP A 371 24.54 -5.30 2.24
CA ASP A 371 25.83 -4.62 2.05
C ASP A 371 25.81 -3.15 2.50
N ASP A 372 26.97 -2.61 2.89
CA ASP A 372 27.12 -1.20 3.28
C ASP A 372 26.98 -0.17 2.16
N THR A 373 26.78 -0.62 0.91
CA THR A 373 26.58 0.24 -0.25
C THR A 373 25.13 0.30 -0.74
N GLN A 374 24.25 -0.53 -0.17
CA GLN A 374 22.83 -0.55 -0.50
C GLN A 374 22.01 -0.24 0.76
N PRO A 375 20.92 0.51 0.64
CA PRO A 375 20.01 0.68 1.76
C PRO A 375 19.21 -0.60 1.98
N PHE A 376 18.82 -0.88 3.21
CA PHE A 376 17.93 -1.98 3.55
C PHE A 376 17.20 -1.72 4.87
N SER A 377 16.09 -2.44 5.08
CA SER A 377 15.44 -2.54 6.38
C SER A 377 14.96 -3.96 6.65
N VAL A 378 15.00 -4.37 7.90
CA VAL A 378 14.39 -5.63 8.37
C VAL A 378 13.54 -5.32 9.57
N VAL A 379 12.27 -5.72 9.52
CA VAL A 379 11.28 -5.47 10.58
C VAL A 379 10.54 -6.74 10.92
N GLY A 380 9.93 -6.77 12.10
CA GLY A 380 9.03 -7.85 12.50
C GLY A 380 8.76 -7.81 13.99
N TRP A 381 8.12 -8.86 14.47
CA TRP A 381 7.73 -9.01 15.86
C TRP A 381 8.42 -10.21 16.50
N PHE A 382 8.70 -10.10 17.80
CA PHE A 382 9.14 -11.24 18.58
C PHE A 382 8.47 -11.24 19.96
N ASN A 383 8.34 -12.43 20.52
CA ASN A 383 7.97 -12.67 21.90
C ASN A 383 8.99 -13.62 22.50
N ARG A 384 9.55 -13.29 23.66
CA ARG A 384 10.62 -14.11 24.26
C ARG A 384 10.06 -14.93 25.41
N ASP A 385 10.24 -16.24 25.36
CA ASP A 385 9.75 -17.16 26.39
C ASP A 385 10.87 -17.61 27.36
N GLY A 386 12.14 -17.61 26.90
CA GLY A 386 13.26 -17.98 27.76
C GLY A 386 14.65 -17.56 27.29
N VAL A 387 15.65 -18.16 27.94
CA VAL A 387 17.08 -17.96 27.67
C VAL A 387 17.71 -19.32 27.47
N SER A 388 18.08 -19.62 26.23
CA SER A 388 18.65 -20.92 25.85
C SER A 388 20.18 -20.92 26.04
N GLY A 389 20.82 -19.76 25.94
CA GLY A 389 22.27 -19.68 25.83
C GLY A 389 22.92 -18.41 26.36
N PHE A 390 24.17 -18.19 25.92
CA PHE A 390 24.91 -16.98 26.26
C PHE A 390 24.54 -15.82 25.33
N ASN A 391 24.12 -16.08 24.10
CA ASN A 391 23.38 -15.12 23.29
C ASN A 391 22.22 -15.88 22.66
N ASP A 392 21.00 -15.37 22.78
CA ASP A 392 19.84 -15.91 22.07
C ASP A 392 19.68 -15.10 20.79
N ARG A 393 19.72 -15.75 19.63
CA ARG A 393 19.75 -15.04 18.35
C ARG A 393 18.40 -15.08 17.67
N LEU A 394 17.81 -13.90 17.53
CA LEU A 394 16.53 -13.72 16.89
C LEU A 394 16.64 -13.95 15.38
N LEU A 395 17.60 -13.28 14.73
CA LEU A 395 17.83 -13.43 13.29
C LEU A 395 19.24 -13.01 12.85
N GLY A 396 19.67 -13.50 11.69
CA GLY A 396 20.85 -13.02 10.99
C GLY A 396 21.43 -14.01 9.98
N PHE A 397 22.62 -13.68 9.47
CA PHE A 397 23.32 -14.60 8.57
C PHE A 397 23.99 -15.74 9.34
N ASP A 398 24.06 -16.92 8.74
CA ASP A 398 24.78 -18.10 9.25
C ASP A 398 26.32 -17.93 9.20
N THR A 399 26.82 -16.87 9.84
CA THR A 399 28.23 -16.50 9.89
C THR A 399 28.64 -15.98 11.26
N VAL A 400 29.94 -16.06 11.53
CA VAL A 400 30.55 -15.61 12.78
C VAL A 400 30.38 -14.10 12.97
N ASN A 401 29.50 -13.71 13.89
CA ASN A 401 29.40 -12.41 14.59
C ASN A 401 29.57 -11.15 13.73
N SER A 402 28.96 -11.09 12.55
CA SER A 402 29.14 -9.93 11.67
C SER A 402 27.84 -9.26 11.25
N TRP A 403 26.69 -9.93 11.33
CA TRP A 403 25.39 -9.31 11.14
C TRP A 403 24.35 -10.14 11.89
N GLY A 404 23.55 -9.51 12.74
CA GLY A 404 22.47 -10.21 13.43
C GLY A 404 21.84 -9.40 14.56
N LEU A 405 20.58 -9.73 14.85
CA LEU A 405 19.81 -9.22 15.96
C LEU A 405 19.74 -10.31 17.04
N LEU A 406 20.22 -10.01 18.24
CA LEU A 406 20.41 -11.00 19.31
C LEU A 406 20.30 -10.38 20.70
N PHE A 407 19.97 -11.19 21.69
CA PHE A 407 20.10 -10.82 23.10
C PHE A 407 21.54 -11.07 23.57
N ASP A 408 22.23 -10.02 24.01
CA ASP A 408 23.63 -10.11 24.42
C ASP A 408 23.75 -10.65 25.84
N GLY A 409 24.60 -11.65 26.09
CA GLY A 409 24.83 -12.20 27.44
C GLY A 409 25.69 -11.34 28.37
N GLY A 410 25.70 -10.02 28.20
CA GLY A 410 26.48 -9.07 29.01
C GLY A 410 27.93 -8.88 28.56
N TYR A 411 28.24 -9.11 27.28
CA TYR A 411 29.55 -8.86 26.68
C TYR A 411 29.73 -7.40 26.25
N ILE A 412 28.67 -6.72 25.86
CA ILE A 412 28.72 -5.38 25.25
C ILE A 412 28.48 -4.27 26.28
N ASP A 413 27.47 -4.39 27.13
CA ASP A 413 27.10 -3.38 28.14
C ASP A 413 26.93 -3.93 29.56
N GLY A 414 26.99 -5.25 29.74
CA GLY A 414 26.77 -5.93 31.02
C GLY A 414 25.29 -6.20 31.36
N GLY A 415 24.36 -5.88 30.44
CA GLY A 415 22.93 -6.23 30.47
C GLY A 415 22.58 -7.43 29.59
N GLN A 416 21.27 -7.74 29.47
CA GLN A 416 20.71 -8.76 28.56
C GLN A 416 19.86 -8.10 27.48
N ASP A 417 20.39 -7.03 26.90
CA ASP A 417 19.65 -6.16 26.00
C ASP A 417 19.60 -6.77 24.60
N LEU A 418 18.55 -6.42 23.85
CA LEU A 418 18.51 -6.69 22.41
C LEU A 418 19.55 -5.81 21.72
N VAL A 419 20.44 -6.43 20.95
CA VAL A 419 21.55 -5.78 20.25
C VAL A 419 21.50 -6.13 18.78
N PHE A 420 21.53 -5.09 17.94
CA PHE A 420 21.82 -5.25 16.53
C PHE A 420 23.32 -5.12 16.27
N ARG A 421 23.92 -6.13 15.65
CA ARG A 421 25.33 -6.14 15.25
C ARG A 421 25.42 -5.98 13.73
N TYR A 422 26.32 -5.10 13.28
CA TYR A 422 26.62 -4.86 11.88
C TYR A 422 28.12 -4.62 11.69
N GLY A 423 28.81 -5.63 11.18
CA GLY A 423 30.27 -5.74 11.14
C GLY A 423 30.91 -5.61 12.52
N GLY A 424 31.47 -4.42 12.78
CA GLY A 424 32.07 -4.05 14.07
C GLY A 424 31.25 -3.07 14.89
N THR A 425 30.10 -2.64 14.40
CA THR A 425 29.19 -1.70 15.07
C THR A 425 28.12 -2.49 15.83
N ASN A 426 27.85 -2.08 17.08
CA ASN A 426 26.78 -2.64 17.90
C ASN A 426 25.82 -1.53 18.30
N LEU A 427 24.52 -1.72 18.07
CA LEU A 427 23.45 -0.87 18.56
C LEU A 427 22.72 -1.63 19.66
N ALA A 428 22.90 -1.21 20.92
CA ALA A 428 22.16 -1.75 22.04
C ALA A 428 20.86 -0.97 22.19
N SER A 429 19.73 -1.68 22.22
CA SER A 429 18.41 -1.07 22.40
C SER A 429 18.23 -0.40 23.77
N GLY A 430 18.98 -0.82 24.79
CA GLY A 430 18.72 -0.44 26.19
C GLY A 430 17.49 -1.13 26.78
N VAL A 431 16.88 -2.05 26.03
CA VAL A 431 15.70 -2.81 26.41
C VAL A 431 16.11 -4.27 26.59
N GLY A 432 16.11 -4.73 27.84
CA GLY A 432 15.99 -6.16 28.12
C GLY A 432 14.54 -6.52 27.92
N ALA A 433 14.19 -7.12 26.78
CA ALA A 433 12.80 -7.45 26.46
C ALA A 433 12.17 -8.23 27.61
N ALA A 434 10.97 -7.81 28.02
CA ALA A 434 10.21 -8.51 29.03
C ALA A 434 9.78 -9.88 28.46
N PHE A 435 9.92 -10.94 29.26
CA PHE A 435 9.47 -12.26 28.84
C PHE A 435 7.95 -12.27 28.70
N GLY A 436 7.46 -12.88 27.62
CA GLY A 436 6.04 -13.05 27.34
C GLY A 436 5.36 -11.85 26.67
N ASP A 437 6.03 -10.71 26.49
CA ASP A 437 5.48 -9.54 25.80
C ASP A 437 5.91 -9.54 24.32
N TRP A 438 4.98 -9.20 23.42
CA TRP A 438 5.29 -8.93 22.02
C TRP A 438 6.05 -7.60 21.91
N THR A 439 7.12 -7.58 21.13
CA THR A 439 7.94 -6.40 20.88
C THR A 439 8.22 -6.29 19.39
N HIS A 440 7.99 -5.11 18.82
CA HIS A 440 8.32 -4.83 17.43
C HIS A 440 9.77 -4.38 17.33
N PHE A 441 10.50 -4.90 16.36
CA PHE A 441 11.84 -4.44 16.04
C PHE A 441 11.89 -3.92 14.60
N ALA A 442 12.74 -2.92 14.38
CA ALA A 442 13.17 -2.57 13.04
C ALA A 442 14.65 -2.20 13.04
N VAL A 443 15.39 -2.66 12.03
CA VAL A 443 16.75 -2.20 11.74
C VAL A 443 16.78 -1.60 10.36
N THR A 444 17.40 -0.42 10.23
CA THR A 444 17.51 0.27 8.94
C THR A 444 18.96 0.66 8.66
N HIS A 445 19.36 0.60 7.39
CA HIS A 445 20.66 1.06 6.90
C HIS A 445 20.46 1.92 5.66
N ASP A 446 21.08 3.10 5.61
CA ASP A 446 20.85 4.10 4.55
C ASP A 446 21.71 3.94 3.29
N GLY A 447 22.51 2.87 3.21
CA GLY A 447 23.45 2.60 2.12
C GLY A 447 24.69 3.52 2.11
N ASN A 448 24.83 4.39 3.10
CA ASN A 448 25.91 5.35 3.29
C ASN A 448 26.53 5.27 4.70
N GLY A 449 26.23 4.19 5.43
CA GLY A 449 26.77 3.89 6.76
C GLY A 449 25.94 4.41 7.93
N GLY A 450 24.80 5.05 7.68
CA GLY A 450 23.80 5.37 8.69
C GLY A 450 23.02 4.10 9.05
N LEU A 451 22.94 3.81 10.35
CA LEU A 451 22.31 2.61 10.88
C LEU A 451 21.42 2.98 12.07
N SER A 452 20.19 2.49 12.10
CA SER A 452 19.26 2.70 13.20
C SER A 452 18.61 1.38 13.65
N LEU A 453 18.34 1.29 14.95
CA LEU A 453 17.57 0.23 15.60
C LEU A 453 16.37 0.87 16.29
N TYR A 454 15.18 0.39 16.00
CA TYR A 454 13.92 0.82 16.57
C TYR A 454 13.30 -0.31 17.38
N ILE A 455 12.61 0.06 18.45
CA ILE A 455 11.82 -0.83 19.31
C ILE A 455 10.45 -0.17 19.49
N ASP A 456 9.38 -0.91 19.23
CA ASP A 456 7.98 -0.45 19.37
C ASP A 456 7.74 0.90 18.68
N GLY A 457 8.20 1.00 17.41
CA GLY A 457 8.06 2.19 16.56
C GLY A 457 9.07 3.31 16.83
N THR A 458 9.78 3.30 17.96
CA THR A 458 10.68 4.39 18.38
C THR A 458 12.15 4.07 18.18
N GLU A 459 12.97 5.02 17.68
CA GLU A 459 14.43 4.83 17.54
C GLU A 459 15.08 4.65 18.92
N ALA A 460 15.62 3.46 19.17
CA ALA A 460 16.30 3.10 20.41
C ALA A 460 17.80 3.43 20.36
N ALA A 461 18.43 3.22 19.21
CA ALA A 461 19.85 3.49 19.01
C ALA A 461 20.19 3.73 17.53
N SER A 462 21.24 4.51 17.28
CA SER A 462 21.75 4.76 15.92
C SER A 462 23.27 4.96 15.89
N ALA A 463 23.86 4.74 14.71
CA ALA A 463 25.27 4.95 14.43
C ALA A 463 25.49 5.45 12.98
N THR A 464 26.66 6.01 12.73
CA THR A 464 27.09 6.47 11.40
C THR A 464 28.46 5.91 11.05
N GLY A 465 28.73 5.72 9.76
CA GLY A 465 29.98 5.14 9.28
C GLY A 465 30.12 3.65 9.59
N ALA A 466 28.98 2.96 9.82
CA ALA A 466 28.94 1.52 9.88
C ALA A 466 29.33 0.95 8.50
N SER A 467 30.13 -0.12 8.49
CA SER A 467 30.63 -0.73 7.26
C SER A 467 30.74 -2.23 7.46
N TRP A 468 30.23 -2.96 6.48
CA TRP A 468 30.21 -4.41 6.45
C TRP A 468 29.89 -4.89 5.04
N SER A 469 30.39 -6.09 4.72
CA SER A 469 30.13 -6.77 3.46
C SER A 469 29.35 -8.05 3.72
N SER A 470 28.23 -8.20 3.04
CA SER A 470 27.34 -9.34 3.15
C SER A 470 28.01 -10.64 2.70
N PRO A 471 27.83 -11.75 3.44
CA PRO A 471 28.31 -13.05 3.04
C PRO A 471 27.33 -13.69 2.06
N SER A 472 27.83 -14.62 1.24
CA SER A 472 26.97 -15.53 0.48
C SER A 472 26.56 -16.72 1.35
N GLN A 473 25.83 -16.47 2.43
CA GLN A 473 25.34 -17.48 3.38
C GLN A 473 23.84 -17.28 3.64
N SER A 474 23.17 -18.31 4.14
CA SER A 474 21.75 -18.23 4.47
C SER A 474 21.46 -17.16 5.51
N PHE A 475 20.33 -16.48 5.33
CA PHE A 475 19.70 -15.68 6.36
C PHE A 475 18.73 -16.56 7.15
N ILE A 476 18.76 -16.48 8.48
CA ILE A 476 18.07 -17.41 9.37
C ILE A 476 17.30 -16.65 10.44
N LEU A 477 16.10 -17.14 10.76
CA LEU A 477 15.32 -16.77 11.93
C LEU A 477 15.42 -17.87 12.99
N GLY A 478 15.54 -17.50 14.26
CA GLY A 478 15.59 -18.43 15.40
C GLY A 478 16.97 -19.02 15.72
N ASN A 479 17.99 -18.78 14.88
CA ASN A 479 19.38 -19.19 15.16
C ASN A 479 20.39 -18.47 14.25
N THR A 480 21.64 -18.27 14.70
CA THR A 480 22.79 -18.19 13.77
C THR A 480 24.09 -18.70 14.43
N LYS A 481 25.05 -19.18 13.62
CA LYS A 481 26.34 -19.68 14.15
C LYS A 481 27.23 -18.56 14.70
N ARG A 482 27.54 -18.62 15.99
CA ARG A 482 28.63 -17.80 16.57
C ARG A 482 30.03 -18.27 16.20
N TRP A 483 30.20 -19.58 16.13
CA TRP A 483 31.47 -20.25 15.86
C TRP A 483 31.18 -21.51 15.07
N VAL A 484 32.16 -21.98 14.31
CA VAL A 484 32.03 -23.13 13.41
C VAL A 484 31.62 -24.43 14.13
N ASP A 485 31.71 -24.48 15.47
CA ASP A 485 31.47 -25.68 16.30
C ASP A 485 30.58 -25.40 17.55
N ARG A 486 29.70 -24.39 17.53
CA ARG A 486 28.78 -24.11 18.65
C ARG A 486 27.32 -24.04 18.18
N ASP A 487 26.50 -24.89 18.79
CA ASP A 487 25.06 -25.05 18.57
C ASP A 487 24.29 -24.69 19.86
N ASP A 488 24.64 -23.57 20.51
CA ASP A 488 24.08 -23.18 21.83
C ASP A 488 23.57 -21.73 21.88
N GLU A 489 23.08 -21.20 20.76
CA GLU A 489 22.59 -19.81 20.60
C GLU A 489 21.22 -19.73 19.90
N TRP A 490 20.32 -20.64 20.26
CA TRP A 490 18.97 -20.77 19.72
C TRP A 490 18.02 -19.75 20.34
N PHE A 491 17.02 -19.29 19.59
CA PHE A 491 15.96 -18.46 20.15
C PHE A 491 14.92 -19.33 20.87
N ASP A 492 14.46 -18.89 22.04
CA ASP A 492 13.39 -19.54 22.82
C ASP A 492 12.25 -18.53 22.95
N GLY A 493 11.21 -18.71 22.12
CA GLY A 493 10.15 -17.73 21.93
C GLY A 493 9.41 -17.85 20.60
N ARG A 494 8.73 -16.77 20.21
CA ARG A 494 7.97 -16.67 18.95
C ARG A 494 8.46 -15.52 18.10
N ILE A 495 8.44 -15.70 16.77
CA ILE A 495 8.77 -14.68 15.76
C ILE A 495 7.60 -14.60 14.81
N ASP A 496 7.24 -13.37 14.43
CA ASP A 496 6.06 -13.10 13.62
C ASP A 496 6.29 -11.95 12.64
N ASP A 497 5.54 -11.96 11.54
CA ASP A 497 5.36 -10.83 10.62
C ASP A 497 6.66 -10.16 10.12
N VAL A 498 7.59 -10.98 9.63
CA VAL A 498 8.93 -10.52 9.22
C VAL A 498 8.91 -9.96 7.80
N ARG A 499 9.32 -8.69 7.64
CA ARG A 499 9.45 -8.01 6.35
C ARG A 499 10.86 -7.52 6.10
N ILE A 500 11.32 -7.64 4.85
CA ILE A 500 12.63 -7.19 4.38
C ILE A 500 12.43 -6.19 3.27
N TYR A 501 13.09 -5.03 3.37
CA TYR A 501 13.02 -3.97 2.39
C TYR A 501 14.41 -3.62 1.82
N SER A 502 14.48 -3.29 0.53
CA SER A 502 15.62 -2.80 -0.25
C SER A 502 15.86 -1.29 -0.10
N ARG A 503 15.22 -0.65 0.90
CA ARG A 503 15.47 0.74 1.29
C ARG A 503 15.52 0.89 2.81
N ALA A 504 16.03 2.03 3.24
CA ALA A 504 15.91 2.47 4.63
C ALA A 504 14.49 3.02 4.85
N LEU A 505 13.73 2.38 5.72
CA LEU A 505 12.48 2.93 6.22
C LEU A 505 12.76 4.17 7.06
N SER A 506 11.91 5.17 6.93
CA SER A 506 11.88 6.34 7.79
C SER A 506 11.27 6.00 9.14
N ALA A 507 11.53 6.84 10.16
CA ALA A 507 10.95 6.66 11.49
C ALA A 507 9.41 6.64 11.47
N SER A 508 8.77 7.41 10.59
CA SER A 508 7.31 7.40 10.44
C SER A 508 6.80 6.10 9.84
N GLU A 509 7.50 5.52 8.87
CA GLU A 509 7.08 4.25 8.28
C GLU A 509 7.27 3.08 9.24
N VAL A 510 8.36 3.10 10.03
CA VAL A 510 8.57 2.12 11.11
C VAL A 510 7.48 2.24 12.19
N GLN A 511 7.06 3.47 12.53
CA GLN A 511 5.95 3.70 13.45
C GLN A 511 4.63 3.19 12.89
N SER A 512 4.33 3.45 11.61
CA SER A 512 3.13 2.95 10.95
C SER A 512 3.04 1.43 10.94
N LEU A 513 4.16 0.73 10.66
CA LEU A 513 4.21 -0.74 10.70
C LEU A 513 4.01 -1.31 12.11
N TYR A 514 4.45 -0.57 13.13
CA TYR A 514 4.19 -0.95 14.52
C TYR A 514 2.71 -0.75 14.89
N ASP A 515 2.10 0.35 14.44
CA ASP A 515 0.72 0.70 14.77
C ASP A 515 -0.32 -0.13 13.97
N SER A 516 0.07 -0.76 12.85
CA SER A 516 -0.82 -1.51 11.95
C SER A 516 -0.93 -3.01 12.27
N ALA A 517 -0.32 -3.50 13.34
CA ALA A 517 -0.18 -4.92 13.67
C ALA A 517 -0.76 -5.28 15.04
#